data_AF-A0AAV0E0M2-F1
#
_entry.id   AF-A0AAV0E0M2-F1
#
_cell.length_a   1.000
_cell.length_b   1.000
_cell.length_c   1.000
_cell.angle_alpha   90.00
_cell.angle_beta   90.00
_cell.angle_gamma   90.00
#
_symmetry.space_group_name_H-M   'P 1'
#
loop_
_entity.id
_entity.type
_entity.pdbx_description
1 polymer ?
#
loop_
_entity_poly.entity_id
_entity_poly.type
_entity_poly.pdbx_seq_one_letter_code
_entity_poly.pdbx_strand_id
1 'polypeptide(L)'
;MAETPTETLDISAQAPYIFEDATKKNEDQLMNDIPNSKDGSRSDSCTDSDSDDDDEAKQSLEIQALQIELSNNPSNYDAHVQYIRGLRKQGDIEKLRLAREAMGAIFPLSPDMWQEWIKDEMSLSSGSEAFQAVQKLYERGVSDYLSVALWCDYLIYVQEHDPSVRSCSVDGISKARNLFERALTAAGLHVTEGGRIWELYREFEQAVLFTIEGTDPEVRDKQVQRIRSLFHRQLSIPLADMKNSLLAYKEWEVEQGGNIDVNSSNLDGLPSHVASAYKKALEMLNARLNFEGQISNKDANEADRLQQFMSYLKFEQSAGDLARTQILYERAVTDFPISCDIWLSYTLYMGKTLKTSRIVRDIHHRATRNCPWSGELWTRYLLCLERNRASEDEQTTVFEKSLQCTFLSIEEYLEVFLTRVDSLRRRMSSTGVGTDLGYTMIHDTFQRASDYLSPHLKNTEKLIQMHSYWAHLEANLGKQLIAADSVWENLLKFCGSMLDAWKAYISMEIETGQLSKARSLYKRCYSKKFPGTGSENHSGHMPFLGSL
;
A
#
# COMPACT_ATOMS: atom_id res chain seq x y z
N MET A 1 41.27 13.51 18.01
CA MET A 1 42.06 12.79 17.00
C MET A 1 41.51 11.40 16.86
N ALA A 2 40.57 11.24 15.93
CA ALA A 2 40.12 10.01 15.29
C ALA A 2 39.09 10.48 14.27
N GLU A 3 39.54 10.66 13.03
CA GLU A 3 38.76 11.12 11.88
C GLU A 3 37.88 9.96 11.39
N THR A 4 36.58 10.21 11.23
CA THR A 4 35.65 9.34 10.50
C THR A 4 35.39 9.97 9.13
N PRO A 5 35.55 9.23 8.02
CA PRO A 5 35.44 9.80 6.68
C PRO A 5 33.97 9.98 6.28
N THR A 6 33.66 11.16 5.77
CA THR A 6 32.40 11.54 5.15
C THR A 6 32.39 10.98 3.72
N GLU A 7 31.64 9.92 3.45
CA GLU A 7 31.34 9.49 2.09
C GLU A 7 30.23 10.37 1.51
N THR A 8 30.61 11.21 0.55
CA THR A 8 29.71 11.96 -0.33
C THR A 8 29.09 10.99 -1.34
N LEU A 9 27.80 10.70 -1.20
CA LEU A 9 27.01 9.97 -2.19
C LEU A 9 26.66 10.92 -3.35
N ASP A 10 27.23 10.62 -4.52
CA ASP A 10 26.98 11.28 -5.79
C ASP A 10 25.59 10.87 -6.32
N ILE A 11 24.67 11.82 -6.46
CA ILE A 11 23.30 11.58 -6.92
C ILE A 11 23.26 11.84 -8.43
N SER A 12 23.49 10.80 -9.23
CA SER A 12 23.20 10.82 -10.67
C SER A 12 21.95 9.97 -10.95
N ALA A 13 20.76 10.56 -10.78
CA ALA A 13 19.52 9.96 -11.26
C ALA A 13 19.36 10.24 -12.77
N GLN A 14 19.57 9.24 -13.61
CA GLN A 14 19.21 9.28 -15.03
C GLN A 14 17.75 8.83 -15.20
N ALA A 15 16.91 9.70 -15.78
CA ALA A 15 15.55 9.39 -16.17
C ALA A 15 15.52 8.50 -17.44
N PRO A 16 14.63 7.50 -17.56
CA PRO A 16 14.50 6.72 -18.77
C PRO A 16 13.63 7.41 -19.84
N TYR A 17 14.04 7.20 -21.09
CA TYR A 17 13.42 7.67 -22.33
C TYR A 17 12.02 7.07 -22.55
N ILE A 18 11.10 7.90 -23.06
CA ILE A 18 9.77 7.53 -23.54
C ILE A 18 9.89 6.85 -24.91
N PHE A 19 9.22 5.71 -25.11
CA PHE A 19 9.03 5.09 -26.43
C PHE A 19 7.54 5.00 -26.76
N GLU A 20 7.14 5.61 -27.88
CA GLU A 20 5.82 5.53 -28.49
C GLU A 20 5.69 4.27 -29.38
N ASP A 21 4.58 3.58 -29.16
CA ASP A 21 3.66 2.87 -30.06
C ASP A 21 4.15 2.21 -31.37
N ALA A 22 3.82 0.91 -31.51
CA ALA A 22 3.71 0.25 -32.80
C ALA A 22 2.72 -0.94 -32.74
N THR A 23 1.46 -0.65 -33.04
CA THR A 23 0.43 -1.62 -33.44
C THR A 23 0.86 -2.44 -34.68
N LYS A 24 0.62 -3.76 -34.69
CA LYS A 24 0.13 -4.49 -35.87
C LYS A 24 -0.43 -5.88 -35.54
N LYS A 25 -1.67 -6.07 -36.01
CA LYS A 25 -2.49 -7.30 -36.04
C LYS A 25 -1.84 -8.40 -36.89
N ASN A 26 -2.19 -9.66 -36.62
CA ASN A 26 -2.37 -10.69 -37.65
C ASN A 26 -3.38 -11.75 -37.18
N GLU A 27 -4.39 -11.98 -38.02
CA GLU A 27 -5.40 -13.05 -37.97
C GLU A 27 -4.97 -14.20 -38.90
N ASP A 28 -5.28 -15.43 -38.44
CA ASP A 28 -5.86 -16.57 -39.17
C ASP A 28 -5.14 -17.33 -40.32
N GLN A 29 -4.83 -18.60 -39.98
CA GLN A 29 -5.37 -19.87 -40.51
C GLN A 29 -4.96 -20.49 -41.89
N LEU A 30 -4.55 -21.78 -41.74
CA LEU A 30 -4.97 -23.01 -42.46
C LEU A 30 -4.30 -23.48 -43.80
N MET A 31 -3.51 -24.57 -43.63
CA MET A 31 -3.63 -25.94 -44.22
C MET A 31 -3.32 -26.29 -45.71
N ASN A 32 -2.76 -27.52 -45.83
CA ASN A 32 -2.74 -28.53 -46.94
C ASN A 32 -1.65 -28.40 -48.05
N ASP A 33 -0.99 -29.43 -48.61
CA ASP A 33 -1.08 -30.92 -48.61
C ASP A 33 0.26 -31.59 -49.07
N ILE A 34 0.71 -32.67 -48.39
CA ILE A 34 1.09 -34.09 -48.78
C ILE A 34 1.46 -34.45 -50.27
N PRO A 35 2.14 -35.58 -50.69
CA PRO A 35 2.83 -36.74 -50.02
C PRO A 35 4.24 -37.17 -50.59
N ASN A 36 4.97 -38.07 -49.91
CA ASN A 36 5.35 -39.39 -50.49
C ASN A 36 5.88 -40.43 -49.47
N SER A 37 5.55 -41.70 -49.75
CA SER A 37 5.89 -42.97 -49.06
C SER A 37 7.39 -43.37 -49.15
N LYS A 38 8.01 -44.33 -48.41
CA LYS A 38 7.63 -45.71 -48.04
C LYS A 38 8.73 -46.37 -47.14
N ASP A 39 8.30 -47.24 -46.21
CA ASP A 39 8.92 -48.45 -45.61
C ASP A 39 10.43 -48.59 -45.28
N GLY A 40 10.74 -48.69 -43.97
CA GLY A 40 11.00 -49.98 -43.29
C GLY A 40 12.42 -50.57 -43.20
N SER A 41 13.10 -50.43 -42.05
CA SER A 41 13.62 -51.56 -41.23
C SER A 41 14.65 -51.15 -40.15
N ARG A 42 14.34 -51.59 -38.92
CA ARG A 42 15.19 -52.20 -37.88
C ARG A 42 16.36 -51.41 -37.28
N SER A 43 16.24 -51.31 -35.94
CA SER A 43 17.29 -51.48 -34.93
C SER A 43 18.43 -50.48 -34.96
N ASP A 44 18.37 -49.50 -34.05
CA ASP A 44 19.51 -49.19 -33.19
C ASP A 44 19.02 -48.64 -31.85
N SER A 45 19.41 -49.34 -30.78
CA SER A 45 19.27 -48.94 -29.40
C SER A 45 20.45 -48.04 -29.03
N CYS A 46 20.25 -46.72 -28.93
CA CYS A 46 21.27 -45.83 -28.36
C CYS A 46 20.63 -44.64 -27.64
N THR A 47 21.03 -44.46 -26.38
CA THR A 47 21.15 -43.19 -25.63
C THR A 47 19.87 -42.40 -25.34
N ASP A 48 19.38 -42.53 -24.11
CA ASP A 48 18.68 -41.46 -23.39
C ASP A 48 19.15 -41.49 -21.94
N SER A 49 20.27 -40.81 -21.65
CA SER A 49 20.73 -40.55 -20.29
C SER A 49 21.74 -39.39 -20.22
N ASP A 50 21.52 -38.30 -20.97
CA ASP A 50 22.33 -37.07 -20.85
C ASP A 50 21.45 -35.78 -20.92
N SER A 51 20.13 -35.89 -20.75
CA SER A 51 19.21 -34.73 -20.87
C SER A 51 19.14 -33.85 -19.62
N ASP A 52 19.45 -34.39 -18.43
CA ASP A 52 19.20 -33.67 -17.18
C ASP A 52 20.35 -32.71 -16.82
N ASP A 53 21.61 -33.06 -17.14
CA ASP A 53 22.80 -32.23 -16.82
C ASP A 53 22.84 -30.93 -17.64
N ASP A 54 22.40 -30.98 -18.91
CA ASP A 54 22.35 -29.80 -19.78
C ASP A 54 21.28 -28.80 -19.34
N ASP A 55 20.19 -29.27 -18.72
CA ASP A 55 19.10 -28.43 -18.25
C ASP A 55 19.38 -27.82 -16.87
N GLU A 56 20.09 -28.52 -15.98
CA GLU A 56 20.60 -27.94 -14.72
C GLU A 56 21.64 -26.83 -14.96
N ALA A 57 22.54 -27.02 -15.93
CA ALA A 57 23.55 -26.01 -16.30
C ALA A 57 22.91 -24.73 -16.86
N LYS A 58 21.90 -24.86 -17.74
CA LYS A 58 21.14 -23.72 -18.27
C LYS A 58 20.42 -22.96 -17.17
N GLN A 59 19.74 -23.68 -16.26
CA GLN A 59 19.04 -23.05 -15.13
C GLN A 59 20.00 -22.27 -14.21
N SER A 60 21.20 -22.79 -13.98
CA SER A 60 22.22 -22.09 -13.19
C SER A 60 22.70 -20.79 -13.85
N LEU A 61 22.86 -20.79 -15.18
CA LEU A 61 23.21 -19.58 -15.93
C LEU A 61 22.09 -18.55 -15.94
N GLU A 62 20.83 -18.99 -16.07
CA GLU A 62 19.65 -18.11 -15.99
C GLU A 62 19.53 -17.44 -14.62
N ILE A 63 19.74 -18.19 -13.53
CA ILE A 63 19.73 -17.65 -12.16
C ILE A 63 20.84 -16.61 -11.96
N GLN A 64 22.04 -16.83 -12.52
CA GLN A 64 23.13 -15.84 -12.47
C GLN A 64 22.80 -14.59 -13.28
N ALA A 65 22.20 -14.74 -14.46
CA ALA A 65 21.76 -13.60 -15.27
C ALA A 65 20.70 -12.75 -14.52
N LEU A 66 19.71 -13.41 -13.91
CA LEU A 66 18.69 -12.75 -13.08
C LEU A 66 19.30 -12.06 -11.85
N GLN A 67 20.32 -12.66 -11.22
CA GLN A 67 21.03 -12.03 -10.11
C GLN A 67 21.74 -10.72 -10.55
N ILE A 68 22.39 -10.73 -11.72
CA ILE A 68 23.02 -9.54 -12.29
C ILE A 68 21.97 -8.49 -12.64
N GLU A 69 20.85 -8.90 -13.24
CA GLU A 69 19.74 -8.00 -13.56
C GLU A 69 19.19 -7.32 -12.30
N LEU A 70 18.94 -8.08 -11.23
CA LEU A 70 18.45 -7.55 -9.96
C LEU A 70 19.47 -6.64 -9.26
N SER A 71 20.77 -6.86 -9.46
CA SER A 71 21.81 -5.96 -8.95
C SER A 71 21.80 -4.60 -9.66
N ASN A 72 21.42 -4.58 -10.95
CA ASN A 72 21.32 -3.35 -11.75
C ASN A 72 19.96 -2.66 -11.59
N ASN A 73 18.87 -3.43 -11.48
CA ASN A 73 17.52 -2.94 -11.33
C ASN A 73 16.75 -3.71 -10.24
N PRO A 74 16.92 -3.34 -8.95
CA PRO A 74 16.22 -3.98 -7.85
C PRO A 74 14.68 -3.83 -7.90
N SER A 75 14.17 -2.92 -8.75
CA SER A 75 12.74 -2.62 -8.88
C SER A 75 12.02 -3.51 -9.91
N ASN A 76 12.70 -4.48 -10.53
CA ASN A 76 12.06 -5.42 -11.44
C ASN A 76 11.36 -6.55 -10.68
N TYR A 77 10.03 -6.44 -10.52
CA TYR A 77 9.20 -7.44 -9.85
C TYR A 77 9.27 -8.83 -10.50
N ASP A 78 9.18 -8.91 -11.82
CA ASP A 78 9.13 -10.20 -12.53
C ASP A 78 10.47 -10.93 -12.42
N ALA A 79 11.59 -10.19 -12.50
CA ALA A 79 12.92 -10.76 -12.28
C ALA A 79 13.06 -11.36 -10.86
N HIS A 80 12.53 -10.72 -9.82
CA HIS A 80 12.51 -11.29 -8.46
C HIS A 80 11.71 -12.60 -8.41
N VAL A 81 10.52 -12.61 -9.01
CA VAL A 81 9.65 -13.80 -9.04
C VAL A 81 10.32 -14.97 -9.77
N GLN A 82 10.93 -14.70 -10.93
CA GLN A 82 11.66 -15.72 -11.69
C GLN A 82 12.90 -16.21 -10.94
N TYR A 83 13.65 -15.31 -10.30
CA TYR A 83 14.84 -15.65 -9.52
C TYR A 83 14.51 -16.54 -8.32
N ILE A 84 13.47 -16.20 -7.54
CA ILE A 84 12.99 -17.00 -6.41
C ILE A 84 12.51 -18.38 -6.90
N ARG A 85 11.77 -18.44 -8.01
CA ARG A 85 11.32 -19.70 -8.60
C ARG A 85 12.49 -20.58 -9.05
N GLY A 86 13.52 -19.99 -9.65
CA GLY A 86 14.75 -20.69 -10.05
C GLY A 86 15.52 -21.25 -8.86
N LEU A 87 15.77 -20.42 -7.85
CA LEU A 87 16.45 -20.84 -6.62
C LEU A 87 15.71 -21.96 -5.87
N ARG A 88 14.37 -21.89 -5.83
CA ARG A 88 13.53 -22.93 -5.24
C ARG A 88 13.65 -24.26 -5.97
N LYS A 89 13.77 -24.26 -7.31
CA LYS A 89 14.00 -25.47 -8.12
C LYS A 89 15.40 -26.07 -7.89
N GLN A 90 16.43 -25.23 -7.76
CA GLN A 90 17.80 -25.67 -7.46
C GLN A 90 17.98 -26.20 -6.03
N GLY A 91 17.10 -25.84 -5.09
CA GLY A 91 17.21 -26.23 -3.69
C GLY A 91 18.26 -25.46 -2.89
N ASP A 92 18.71 -24.29 -3.36
CA ASP A 92 19.62 -23.41 -2.62
C ASP A 92 18.84 -22.58 -1.58
N ILE A 93 18.63 -23.18 -0.40
CA ILE A 93 17.77 -22.65 0.67
C ILE A 93 18.24 -21.28 1.18
N GLU A 94 19.55 -21.08 1.37
CA GLU A 94 20.08 -19.86 1.96
C GLU A 94 19.96 -18.68 0.97
N LYS A 95 20.26 -18.90 -0.31
CA LYS A 95 20.02 -17.87 -1.32
C LYS A 95 18.53 -17.59 -1.50
N LEU A 96 17.68 -18.61 -1.43
CA LEU A 96 16.23 -18.45 -1.53
C LEU A 96 15.68 -17.57 -0.40
N ARG A 97 16.14 -17.77 0.84
CA ARG A 97 15.80 -16.92 1.99
C ARG A 97 16.20 -15.47 1.76
N LEU A 98 17.45 -15.22 1.34
CA LEU A 98 17.94 -13.88 1.06
C LEU A 98 17.17 -13.21 -0.08
N ALA A 99 16.85 -13.95 -1.14
CA ALA A 99 16.07 -13.45 -2.26
C ALA A 99 14.64 -13.05 -1.85
N ARG A 100 13.97 -13.87 -1.04
CA ARG A 100 12.63 -13.58 -0.49
C ARG A 100 12.63 -12.37 0.44
N GLU A 101 13.64 -12.23 1.30
CA GLU A 101 13.81 -11.04 2.15
C GLU A 101 14.08 -9.78 1.33
N ALA A 102 14.93 -9.86 0.29
CA ALA A 102 15.22 -8.73 -0.60
C ALA A 102 13.96 -8.28 -1.35
N MET A 103 13.19 -9.23 -1.90
CA MET A 103 11.92 -8.91 -2.57
C MET A 103 10.91 -8.32 -1.58
N GLY A 104 10.74 -8.93 -0.40
CA GLY A 104 9.80 -8.48 0.63
C GLY A 104 10.14 -7.13 1.26
N ALA A 105 11.41 -6.70 1.20
CA ALA A 105 11.82 -5.37 1.63
C ALA A 105 11.33 -4.27 0.67
N ILE A 106 11.26 -4.57 -0.62
CA ILE A 106 10.88 -3.63 -1.68
C ILE A 106 9.36 -3.70 -1.93
N PHE A 107 8.84 -4.91 -2.15
CA PHE A 107 7.46 -5.15 -2.56
C PHE A 107 6.65 -5.82 -1.44
N PRO A 108 5.37 -5.45 -1.27
CA PRO A 108 4.43 -6.29 -0.51
C PRO A 108 4.21 -7.62 -1.26
N LEU A 109 4.28 -8.75 -0.55
CA LEU A 109 4.13 -10.07 -1.18
C LEU A 109 2.67 -10.51 -1.18
N SER A 110 2.23 -11.20 -2.24
CA SER A 110 0.87 -11.72 -2.30
C SER A 110 0.64 -12.82 -1.24
N PRO A 111 -0.62 -13.08 -0.86
CA PRO A 111 -0.93 -14.16 0.08
C PRO A 111 -0.35 -15.52 -0.34
N ASP A 112 -0.35 -15.83 -1.63
CA ASP A 112 0.18 -17.09 -2.16
C ASP A 112 1.71 -17.19 -2.00
N MET A 113 2.42 -16.07 -2.23
CA MET A 113 3.88 -16.00 -2.02
C MET A 113 4.24 -16.20 -0.55
N TRP A 114 3.48 -15.57 0.36
CA TRP A 114 3.66 -15.78 1.80
C TRP A 114 3.39 -17.23 2.20
N GLN A 115 2.32 -17.84 1.70
CA GLN A 115 2.02 -19.25 1.97
C GLN A 115 3.09 -20.19 1.43
N GLU A 116 3.62 -19.97 0.23
CA GLU A 116 4.71 -20.77 -0.31
C GLU A 116 5.96 -20.66 0.56
N TRP A 117 6.36 -19.43 0.91
CA TRP A 117 7.52 -19.20 1.77
C TRP A 117 7.37 -19.88 3.12
N ILE A 118 6.22 -19.69 3.77
CA ILE A 118 5.97 -20.26 5.10
C ILE A 118 5.96 -21.79 5.04
N LYS A 119 5.38 -22.41 4.00
CA LYS A 119 5.40 -23.86 3.80
C LYS A 119 6.81 -24.42 3.66
N ASP A 120 7.64 -23.76 2.86
CA ASP A 120 9.04 -24.14 2.70
C ASP A 120 9.78 -24.03 4.05
N GLU A 121 9.62 -22.94 4.78
CA GLU A 121 10.27 -22.76 6.09
C GLU A 121 9.82 -23.76 7.14
N MET A 122 8.54 -24.15 7.15
CA MET A 122 8.04 -25.20 8.02
C MET A 122 8.67 -26.56 7.71
N SER A 123 8.90 -26.87 6.43
CA SER A 123 9.55 -28.13 6.03
C SER A 123 11.05 -28.18 6.40
N LEU A 124 11.70 -27.03 6.46
CA LEU A 124 13.15 -26.91 6.66
C LEU A 124 13.54 -26.70 8.12
N SER A 125 12.68 -26.04 8.89
CA SER A 125 13.00 -25.62 10.24
C SER A 125 12.67 -26.70 11.27
N SER A 126 13.72 -27.31 11.84
CA SER A 126 13.61 -28.24 12.97
C SER A 126 14.25 -27.64 14.23
N GLY A 127 13.47 -27.36 15.27
CA GLY A 127 13.98 -26.89 16.56
C GLY A 127 13.03 -25.97 17.33
N SER A 128 13.43 -25.59 18.56
CA SER A 128 12.62 -24.72 19.44
C SER A 128 12.48 -23.28 18.92
N GLU A 129 13.42 -22.82 18.09
CA GLU A 129 13.40 -21.47 17.49
C GLU A 129 12.58 -21.40 16.20
N ALA A 130 12.31 -22.55 15.57
CA ALA A 130 11.56 -22.67 14.32
C ALA A 130 10.16 -22.05 14.44
N PHE A 131 9.48 -22.32 15.57
CA PHE A 131 8.16 -21.78 15.84
C PHE A 131 8.14 -20.25 15.83
N GLN A 132 9.10 -19.60 16.49
CA GLN A 132 9.15 -18.14 16.55
C GLN A 132 9.50 -17.51 15.20
N ALA A 133 10.36 -18.16 14.41
CA ALA A 133 10.71 -17.71 13.07
C ALA A 133 9.50 -17.76 12.13
N VAL A 134 8.80 -18.89 12.07
CA VAL A 134 7.60 -19.06 11.25
C VAL A 134 6.47 -18.15 11.73
N GLN A 135 6.30 -17.99 13.05
CA GLN A 135 5.33 -17.05 13.61
C GLN A 135 5.59 -15.61 13.11
N LYS A 136 6.85 -15.16 13.07
CA LYS A 136 7.19 -13.84 12.52
C LYS A 136 6.85 -13.71 11.04
N LEU A 137 6.97 -14.78 10.25
CA LEU A 137 6.58 -14.78 8.83
C LEU A 137 5.06 -14.66 8.69
N TYR A 138 4.27 -15.39 9.47
CA TYR A 138 2.82 -15.20 9.49
C TYR A 138 2.43 -13.78 9.88
N GLU A 139 3.04 -13.21 10.94
CA GLU A 139 2.78 -11.83 11.37
C GLU A 139 3.08 -10.79 10.27
N ARG A 140 4.13 -11.01 9.47
CA ARG A 140 4.43 -10.18 8.30
C ARG A 140 3.40 -10.40 7.19
N GLY A 141 3.09 -11.66 6.87
CA GLY A 141 2.16 -11.98 5.78
C GLY A 141 0.75 -11.44 5.99
N VAL A 142 0.22 -11.53 7.21
CA VAL A 142 -1.12 -10.99 7.54
C VAL A 142 -1.15 -9.45 7.62
N SER A 143 0.02 -8.78 7.53
CA SER A 143 0.13 -7.32 7.54
C SER A 143 0.17 -6.69 6.15
N ASP A 144 0.64 -7.41 5.13
CA ASP A 144 0.72 -6.89 3.75
C ASP A 144 -0.69 -6.76 3.14
N TYR A 145 -1.46 -7.86 3.15
CA TYR A 145 -2.80 -7.94 2.58
C TYR A 145 -3.75 -8.77 3.44
N LEU A 146 -5.04 -8.53 3.26
CA LEU A 146 -6.07 -9.37 3.87
C LEU A 146 -6.14 -10.71 3.14
N SER A 147 -5.90 -11.80 3.89
CA SER A 147 -6.10 -13.17 3.43
C SER A 147 -6.69 -14.03 4.54
N VAL A 148 -7.93 -14.49 4.36
CA VAL A 148 -8.58 -15.42 5.30
C VAL A 148 -7.82 -16.75 5.33
N ALA A 149 -7.37 -17.24 4.18
CA ALA A 149 -6.61 -18.48 4.11
C ALA A 149 -5.32 -18.41 4.95
N LEU A 150 -4.58 -17.30 4.86
CA LEU A 150 -3.35 -17.12 5.65
C LEU A 150 -3.64 -17.01 7.16
N TRP A 151 -4.74 -16.35 7.55
CA TRP A 151 -5.18 -16.33 8.94
C TRP A 151 -5.55 -17.73 9.44
N CYS A 152 -6.29 -18.51 8.66
CA CYS A 152 -6.63 -19.89 9.02
C CYS A 152 -5.37 -20.75 9.18
N ASP A 153 -4.43 -20.70 8.23
CA ASP A 153 -3.16 -21.41 8.32
C ASP A 153 -2.37 -21.00 9.57
N TYR A 154 -2.33 -19.71 9.89
CA TYR A 154 -1.65 -19.20 11.08
C TYR A 154 -2.29 -19.73 12.37
N LEU A 155 -3.63 -19.71 12.44
CA LEU A 155 -4.38 -20.19 13.61
C LEU A 155 -4.13 -21.69 13.84
N ILE A 156 -4.19 -22.50 12.78
CA ILE A 156 -3.92 -23.94 12.83
C ILE A 156 -2.46 -24.19 13.25
N TYR A 157 -1.51 -23.47 12.65
CA TYR A 157 -0.09 -23.58 12.99
C TYR A 157 0.19 -23.36 14.47
N VAL A 158 -0.40 -22.29 15.05
CA VAL A 158 -0.24 -21.99 16.48
C VAL A 158 -0.86 -23.06 17.36
N GLN A 159 -2.00 -23.64 16.97
CA GLN A 159 -2.61 -24.74 17.71
C GLN A 159 -1.75 -26.01 17.71
N GLU A 160 -1.15 -26.34 16.57
CA GLU A 160 -0.39 -27.58 16.41
C GLU A 160 1.02 -27.50 17.01
N HIS A 161 1.67 -26.34 16.91
CA HIS A 161 3.11 -26.21 17.18
C HIS A 161 3.45 -25.39 18.42
N ASP A 162 2.52 -24.61 18.99
CA ASP A 162 2.77 -23.96 20.28
C ASP A 162 2.53 -24.96 21.43
N PRO A 163 3.56 -25.32 22.22
CA PRO A 163 3.43 -26.30 23.30
C PRO A 163 2.39 -25.87 24.36
N SER A 164 2.27 -24.56 24.62
CA SER A 164 1.34 -24.03 25.62
C SER A 164 -0.11 -24.13 25.17
N VAL A 165 -0.36 -23.95 23.87
CA VAL A 165 -1.70 -24.06 23.27
C VAL A 165 -2.11 -25.52 23.13
N ARG A 166 -1.20 -26.36 22.62
CA ARG A 166 -1.44 -27.80 22.46
C ARG A 166 -1.72 -28.52 23.78
N SER A 167 -1.04 -28.12 24.85
CA SER A 167 -1.28 -28.64 26.20
C SER A 167 -2.54 -28.06 26.87
N CYS A 168 -3.28 -27.17 26.20
CA CYS A 168 -4.43 -26.47 26.75
C CYS A 168 -4.13 -25.80 28.10
N SER A 169 -2.90 -25.28 28.27
CA SER A 169 -2.54 -24.50 29.45
C SER A 169 -3.36 -23.21 29.52
N VAL A 170 -3.57 -22.67 30.72
CA VAL A 170 -4.35 -21.42 30.91
C VAL A 170 -3.78 -20.26 30.08
N ASP A 171 -2.46 -20.15 30.04
CA ASP A 171 -1.75 -19.13 29.27
C ASP A 171 -1.84 -19.39 27.76
N GLY A 172 -1.70 -20.65 27.32
CA GLY A 172 -1.83 -21.03 25.92
C GLY A 172 -3.24 -20.81 25.38
N ILE A 173 -4.27 -21.17 26.13
CA ILE A 173 -5.67 -20.90 25.76
C ILE A 173 -5.89 -19.38 25.63
N SER A 174 -5.36 -18.59 26.56
CA SER A 174 -5.47 -17.12 26.51
C SER A 174 -4.74 -16.54 25.29
N LYS A 175 -3.57 -17.07 24.95
CA LYS A 175 -2.80 -16.69 23.75
C LYS A 175 -3.55 -17.02 22.46
N ALA A 176 -4.07 -18.24 22.33
CA ALA A 176 -4.85 -18.66 21.17
C ALA A 176 -6.12 -17.81 21.01
N ARG A 177 -6.86 -17.55 22.09
CA ARG A 177 -8.03 -16.65 22.09
C ARG A 177 -7.68 -15.25 21.60
N ASN A 178 -6.57 -14.68 22.08
CA ASN A 178 -6.13 -13.36 21.60
C ASN A 178 -5.84 -13.37 20.09
N LEU A 179 -5.22 -14.43 19.59
CA LEU A 179 -4.94 -14.58 18.17
C LEU A 179 -6.22 -14.73 17.34
N PHE A 180 -7.20 -15.52 17.81
CA PHE A 180 -8.51 -15.62 17.17
C PHE A 180 -9.26 -14.29 17.13
N GLU A 181 -9.27 -13.52 18.23
CA GLU A 181 -9.91 -12.20 18.24
C GLU A 181 -9.21 -11.21 17.29
N ARG A 182 -7.89 -11.31 17.12
CA ARG A 182 -7.15 -10.54 16.09
C ARG A 182 -7.58 -10.95 14.68
N ALA A 183 -7.67 -12.25 14.40
CA ALA A 183 -8.12 -12.77 13.11
C ALA A 183 -9.57 -12.34 12.80
N LEU A 184 -10.46 -12.39 13.80
CA LEU A 184 -11.84 -11.91 13.67
C LEU A 184 -11.92 -10.39 13.44
N THR A 185 -11.06 -9.61 14.10
CA THR A 185 -10.99 -8.16 13.89
C THR A 185 -10.52 -7.84 12.48
N ALA A 186 -9.55 -8.59 11.96
CA ALA A 186 -9.00 -8.38 10.62
C ALA A 186 -9.93 -8.87 9.51
N ALA A 187 -10.55 -10.05 9.67
CA ALA A 187 -11.19 -10.78 8.57
C ALA A 187 -12.57 -11.39 8.91
N GLY A 188 -13.04 -11.28 10.16
CA GLY A 188 -14.29 -11.90 10.62
C GLY A 188 -15.56 -11.30 10.01
N LEU A 189 -15.48 -10.14 9.35
CA LEU A 189 -16.58 -9.50 8.61
C LEU A 189 -16.55 -9.78 7.10
N HIS A 190 -15.59 -10.58 6.63
CA HIS A 190 -15.48 -10.97 5.22
C HIS A 190 -16.71 -11.80 4.82
N VAL A 191 -17.53 -11.31 3.89
CA VAL A 191 -18.87 -11.86 3.65
C VAL A 191 -18.84 -13.32 3.19
N THR A 192 -17.94 -13.69 2.28
CA THR A 192 -17.87 -15.07 1.75
C THR A 192 -16.97 -15.99 2.57
N GLU A 193 -15.79 -15.53 2.99
CA GLU A 193 -14.78 -16.38 3.63
C GLU A 193 -14.70 -16.25 5.16
N GLY A 194 -15.24 -15.18 5.75
CA GLY A 194 -15.07 -14.90 7.18
C GLY A 194 -15.61 -16.00 8.10
N GLY A 195 -16.64 -16.72 7.65
CA GLY A 195 -17.22 -17.89 8.34
C GLY A 195 -16.19 -18.94 8.73
N ARG A 196 -15.14 -19.14 7.92
CA ARG A 196 -14.07 -20.12 8.18
C ARG A 196 -13.31 -19.84 9.48
N ILE A 197 -13.03 -18.57 9.78
CA ILE A 197 -12.33 -18.19 11.01
C ILE A 197 -13.25 -18.38 12.22
N TRP A 198 -14.53 -18.06 12.07
CA TRP A 198 -15.52 -18.31 13.11
C TRP A 198 -15.66 -19.80 13.41
N GLU A 199 -15.69 -20.65 12.39
CA GLU A 199 -15.75 -22.11 12.51
C GLU A 199 -14.54 -22.64 13.28
N LEU A 200 -13.32 -22.30 12.84
CA LEU A 200 -12.08 -22.69 13.53
C LEU A 200 -12.04 -22.24 14.99
N TYR A 201 -12.56 -21.04 15.30
CA TYR A 201 -12.60 -20.55 16.68
C TYR A 201 -13.62 -21.34 17.53
N ARG A 202 -14.77 -21.71 16.96
CA ARG A 202 -15.75 -22.56 17.66
C ARG A 202 -15.20 -23.95 17.91
N GLU A 203 -14.57 -24.57 16.91
CA GLU A 203 -13.92 -25.88 17.03
C GLU A 203 -12.85 -25.87 18.13
N PHE A 204 -12.03 -24.81 18.18
CA PHE A 204 -11.06 -24.62 19.25
C PHE A 204 -11.70 -24.57 20.63
N GLU A 205 -12.73 -23.74 20.82
CA GLU A 205 -13.38 -23.60 22.13
C GLU A 205 -14.16 -24.87 22.54
N GLN A 206 -14.68 -25.64 21.58
CA GLN A 206 -15.28 -26.96 21.80
C GLN A 206 -14.23 -28.00 22.20
N ALA A 207 -13.05 -28.01 21.55
CA ALA A 207 -11.94 -28.87 21.96
C ALA A 207 -11.47 -28.52 23.39
N VAL A 208 -11.42 -27.23 23.74
CA VAL A 208 -11.14 -26.80 25.12
C VAL A 208 -12.24 -27.28 26.08
N LEU A 209 -13.52 -27.25 25.71
CA LEU A 209 -14.60 -27.80 26.53
C LEU A 209 -14.41 -29.29 26.81
N PHE A 210 -14.02 -30.08 25.79
CA PHE A 210 -13.76 -31.50 25.93
C PHE A 210 -12.60 -31.83 26.87
N THR A 211 -11.55 -30.98 26.91
CA THR A 211 -10.44 -31.17 27.88
C THR A 211 -10.83 -30.84 29.32
N ILE A 212 -11.89 -30.06 29.51
CA ILE A 212 -12.42 -29.61 30.81
C ILE A 212 -13.52 -30.58 31.32
N GLU A 213 -14.04 -31.49 30.50
CA GLU A 213 -15.03 -32.50 30.88
C GLU A 213 -14.54 -33.36 32.05
N GLY A 214 -15.11 -33.14 33.24
CA GLY A 214 -14.73 -33.81 34.50
C GLY A 214 -14.17 -32.88 35.59
N THR A 215 -13.97 -31.60 35.29
CA THR A 215 -13.61 -30.55 36.27
C THR A 215 -14.84 -29.87 36.88
N ASP A 216 -14.61 -28.87 37.74
CA ASP A 216 -15.66 -28.09 38.44
C ASP A 216 -16.80 -27.65 37.47
N PRO A 217 -18.08 -27.95 37.78
CA PRO A 217 -19.21 -27.56 36.94
C PRO A 217 -19.25 -26.06 36.63
N GLU A 218 -18.73 -25.20 37.50
CA GLU A 218 -18.69 -23.75 37.26
C GLU A 218 -17.76 -23.36 36.09
N VAL A 219 -16.62 -24.04 35.96
CA VAL A 219 -15.65 -23.79 34.88
C VAL A 219 -16.21 -24.26 33.54
N ARG A 220 -16.84 -25.43 33.55
CA ARG A 220 -17.53 -25.97 32.38
C ARG A 220 -18.65 -25.04 31.92
N ASP A 221 -19.48 -24.55 32.82
CA ASP A 221 -20.58 -23.65 32.48
C ASP A 221 -20.07 -22.33 31.88
N LYS A 222 -18.98 -21.77 32.41
CA LYS A 222 -18.31 -20.59 31.82
C LYS A 222 -17.83 -20.85 30.40
N GLN A 223 -17.27 -22.04 30.14
CA GLN A 223 -16.80 -22.43 28.81
C GLN A 223 -17.97 -22.62 27.82
N VAL A 224 -19.06 -23.26 28.25
CA VAL A 224 -20.30 -23.38 27.46
C VAL A 224 -20.87 -21.99 27.11
N GLN A 225 -20.92 -21.07 28.07
CA GLN A 225 -21.39 -19.70 27.80
C GLN A 225 -20.51 -18.95 26.81
N ARG A 226 -19.20 -19.24 26.79
CA ARG A 226 -18.28 -18.65 25.80
C ARG A 226 -18.58 -19.14 24.39
N ILE A 227 -18.76 -20.45 24.20
CA ILE A 227 -19.13 -21.03 22.89
C ILE A 227 -20.48 -20.47 22.44
N ARG A 228 -21.47 -20.43 23.34
CA ARG A 228 -22.78 -19.81 23.08
C ARG A 228 -22.64 -18.35 22.63
N SER A 229 -21.82 -17.57 23.33
CA SER A 229 -21.56 -16.17 22.96
C SER A 229 -20.88 -16.04 21.59
N LEU A 230 -20.01 -16.96 21.20
CA LEU A 230 -19.40 -16.95 19.87
C LEU A 230 -20.43 -17.21 18.77
N PHE A 231 -21.33 -18.18 18.95
CA PHE A 231 -22.45 -18.38 18.03
C PHE A 231 -23.32 -17.13 17.93
N HIS A 232 -23.69 -16.52 19.06
CA HIS A 232 -24.52 -15.31 19.06
C HIS A 232 -23.85 -14.15 18.32
N ARG A 233 -22.53 -13.98 18.50
CA ARG A 233 -21.73 -12.98 17.76
C ARG A 233 -21.74 -13.26 16.26
N GLN A 234 -21.45 -14.49 15.85
CA GLN A 234 -21.40 -14.87 14.43
C GLN A 234 -22.77 -14.72 13.75
N LEU A 235 -23.85 -15.17 14.39
CA LEU A 235 -25.23 -15.07 13.89
C LEU A 235 -25.70 -13.62 13.76
N SER A 236 -25.01 -12.68 14.40
CA SER A 236 -25.29 -11.23 14.28
C SER A 236 -24.54 -10.57 13.11
N ILE A 237 -23.76 -11.32 12.33
CA ILE A 237 -22.91 -10.80 11.25
C ILE A 237 -23.41 -11.32 9.89
N PRO A 238 -23.50 -10.46 8.86
CA PRO A 238 -23.97 -10.85 7.54
C PRO A 238 -22.92 -11.66 6.76
N LEU A 239 -22.81 -12.96 7.06
CA LEU A 239 -21.93 -13.92 6.38
C LEU A 239 -22.72 -14.84 5.45
N ALA A 240 -22.12 -15.29 4.35
CA ALA A 240 -22.76 -16.14 3.35
C ALA A 240 -23.24 -17.50 3.92
N ASP A 241 -22.52 -18.04 4.89
CA ASP A 241 -22.77 -19.31 5.57
C ASP A 241 -23.73 -19.20 6.79
N MET A 242 -24.39 -18.05 6.99
CA MET A 242 -25.28 -17.80 8.13
C MET A 242 -26.34 -18.89 8.39
N LYS A 243 -26.85 -19.52 7.33
CA LYS A 243 -27.83 -20.62 7.47
C LYS A 243 -27.19 -21.87 8.08
N ASN A 244 -25.99 -22.23 7.63
CA ASN A 244 -25.24 -23.36 8.17
C ASN A 244 -24.84 -23.08 9.61
N SER A 245 -24.40 -21.87 9.91
CA SER A 245 -24.07 -21.42 11.26
C SER A 245 -25.28 -21.48 12.22
N LEU A 246 -26.49 -21.18 11.74
CA LEU A 246 -27.72 -21.31 12.53
C LEU A 246 -28.06 -22.78 12.81
N LEU A 247 -27.91 -23.66 11.81
CA LEU A 247 -28.14 -25.10 11.98
C LEU A 247 -27.16 -25.67 13.02
N ALA A 248 -25.86 -25.37 12.88
CA ALA A 248 -24.83 -25.79 13.82
C ALA A 248 -25.10 -25.27 15.25
N TYR A 249 -25.61 -24.04 15.41
CA TYR A 249 -26.03 -23.53 16.71
C TYR A 249 -27.19 -24.31 17.32
N LYS A 250 -28.22 -24.65 16.51
CA LYS A 250 -29.37 -25.43 16.98
C LYS A 250 -28.96 -26.83 17.42
N GLU A 251 -28.13 -27.50 16.61
CA GLU A 251 -27.56 -28.82 16.93
C GLU A 251 -26.78 -28.77 18.25
N TRP A 252 -25.87 -27.81 18.37
CA TRP A 252 -25.06 -27.63 19.57
C TRP A 252 -25.89 -27.30 20.82
N GLU A 253 -26.93 -26.46 20.72
CA GLU A 253 -27.80 -26.18 21.86
C GLU A 253 -28.60 -27.42 22.31
N VAL A 254 -29.00 -28.30 21.39
CA VAL A 254 -29.64 -29.58 21.73
C VAL A 254 -28.67 -30.50 22.47
N GLU A 255 -27.40 -30.55 22.06
CA GLU A 255 -26.35 -31.29 22.80
C GLU A 255 -26.17 -30.76 24.22
N GLN A 256 -26.36 -29.45 24.44
CA GLN A 256 -26.31 -28.82 25.76
C GLN A 256 -27.63 -28.96 26.56
N GLY A 257 -28.62 -29.72 26.07
CA GLY A 257 -29.90 -29.97 26.74
C GLY A 257 -31.00 -28.95 26.42
N GLY A 258 -30.82 -28.13 25.38
CA GLY A 258 -31.85 -27.23 24.85
C GLY A 258 -32.96 -27.98 24.12
N ASN A 259 -34.19 -27.51 24.28
CA ASN A 259 -35.35 -28.06 23.55
C ASN A 259 -35.65 -27.21 22.32
N ILE A 260 -34.83 -27.39 21.27
CA ILE A 260 -34.93 -26.64 20.00
C ILE A 260 -35.15 -27.63 18.85
N ASP A 261 -36.07 -27.31 17.94
CA ASP A 261 -36.25 -28.08 16.71
C ASP A 261 -35.16 -27.69 15.68
N VAL A 262 -34.22 -28.61 15.48
CA VAL A 262 -33.10 -28.49 14.54
C VAL A 262 -33.59 -28.43 13.09
N ASN A 263 -34.63 -29.20 12.74
CA ASN A 263 -35.10 -29.34 11.36
C ASN A 263 -36.02 -28.21 10.91
N SER A 264 -36.53 -27.41 11.86
CA SER A 264 -37.36 -26.26 11.54
C SER A 264 -36.53 -25.12 10.95
N SER A 265 -36.98 -24.57 9.82
CA SER A 265 -36.44 -23.33 9.26
C SER A 265 -36.83 -22.09 10.08
N ASN A 266 -37.74 -22.24 11.05
CA ASN A 266 -38.19 -21.14 11.89
C ASN A 266 -37.19 -20.83 12.99
N LEU A 267 -37.23 -19.57 13.45
CA LEU A 267 -36.46 -19.09 14.60
C LEU A 267 -37.13 -19.42 15.95
N ASP A 268 -38.13 -20.31 15.92
CA ASP A 268 -38.89 -20.72 17.09
C ASP A 268 -37.98 -21.47 18.08
N GLY A 269 -38.08 -21.14 19.37
CA GLY A 269 -37.25 -21.71 20.43
C GLY A 269 -35.90 -21.01 20.66
N LEU A 270 -35.47 -20.10 19.78
CA LEU A 270 -34.28 -19.28 20.02
C LEU A 270 -34.59 -18.12 20.99
N PRO A 271 -33.59 -17.65 21.77
CA PRO A 271 -33.71 -16.40 22.51
C PRO A 271 -34.07 -15.24 21.59
N SER A 272 -35.02 -14.39 22.01
CA SER A 272 -35.58 -13.30 21.19
C SER A 272 -34.51 -12.34 20.63
N HIS A 273 -33.47 -12.05 21.42
CA HIS A 273 -32.37 -11.19 20.99
C HIS A 273 -31.53 -11.83 19.86
N VAL A 274 -31.30 -13.16 19.88
CA VAL A 274 -30.56 -13.88 18.84
C VAL A 274 -31.38 -13.94 17.56
N ALA A 275 -32.67 -14.27 17.66
CA ALA A 275 -33.57 -14.29 16.50
C ALA A 275 -33.66 -12.90 15.82
N SER A 276 -33.77 -11.83 16.61
CA SER A 276 -33.78 -10.46 16.09
C SER A 276 -32.46 -10.06 15.44
N ALA A 277 -31.33 -10.42 16.06
CA ALA A 277 -30.00 -10.12 15.52
C ALA A 277 -29.75 -10.89 14.20
N TYR A 278 -30.11 -12.17 14.15
CA TYR A 278 -30.01 -13.00 12.95
C TYR A 278 -30.87 -12.44 11.81
N LYS A 279 -32.12 -12.05 12.09
CA LYS A 279 -32.99 -11.44 11.07
C LYS A 279 -32.38 -10.16 10.50
N LYS A 280 -31.84 -9.29 11.36
CA LYS A 280 -31.16 -8.06 10.93
C LYS A 280 -29.91 -8.37 10.10
N ALA A 281 -29.11 -9.35 10.51
CA ALA A 281 -27.93 -9.79 9.77
C ALA A 281 -28.30 -10.36 8.40
N LEU A 282 -29.38 -11.13 8.32
CA LEU A 282 -29.90 -11.68 7.06
C LEU A 282 -30.37 -10.57 6.09
N GLU A 283 -31.09 -9.57 6.59
CA GLU A 283 -31.47 -8.39 5.82
C GLU A 283 -30.24 -7.63 5.30
N MET A 284 -29.21 -7.45 6.15
CA MET A 284 -27.93 -6.85 5.76
C MET A 284 -27.20 -7.68 4.69
N LEU A 285 -27.21 -9.01 4.79
CA LEU A 285 -26.60 -9.89 3.79
C LEU A 285 -27.34 -9.78 2.45
N ASN A 286 -28.67 -9.82 2.46
CA ASN A 286 -29.48 -9.75 1.24
C ASN A 286 -29.20 -8.49 0.41
N ALA A 287 -28.97 -7.35 1.08
CA ALA A 287 -28.58 -6.11 0.41
C ALA A 287 -27.22 -6.19 -0.31
N ARG A 288 -26.39 -7.19 0.01
CA ARG A 288 -25.02 -7.35 -0.47
C ARG A 288 -24.83 -8.49 -1.45
N LEU A 289 -25.76 -9.46 -1.50
CA LEU A 289 -25.65 -10.64 -2.36
C LEU A 289 -25.41 -10.30 -3.84
N ASN A 290 -26.09 -9.28 -4.36
CA ASN A 290 -25.89 -8.85 -5.75
C ASN A 290 -24.47 -8.31 -5.98
N PHE A 291 -23.96 -7.49 -5.05
CA PHE A 291 -22.60 -6.96 -5.15
C PHE A 291 -21.54 -8.05 -5.02
N GLU A 292 -21.71 -8.96 -4.05
CA GLU A 292 -20.81 -10.11 -3.84
C GLU A 292 -20.78 -11.04 -5.08
N GLY A 293 -21.94 -11.28 -5.71
CA GLY A 293 -22.04 -12.04 -6.95
C GLY A 293 -21.33 -11.37 -8.13
N GLN A 294 -21.38 -10.04 -8.23
CA GLN A 294 -20.67 -9.28 -9.26
C GLN A 294 -19.15 -9.39 -9.09
N ILE A 295 -18.62 -9.04 -7.92
CA ILE A 295 -17.16 -9.04 -7.70
C ILE A 295 -16.54 -10.44 -7.74
N SER A 296 -17.32 -11.49 -7.51
CA SER A 296 -16.86 -12.88 -7.60
C SER A 296 -16.86 -13.43 -9.03
N ASN A 297 -17.39 -12.69 -10.01
CA ASN A 297 -17.47 -13.14 -11.39
C ASN A 297 -16.07 -13.19 -12.04
N LYS A 298 -15.51 -14.40 -12.15
CA LYS A 298 -14.19 -14.64 -12.73
C LYS A 298 -14.14 -14.47 -14.25
N ASP A 299 -15.29 -14.45 -14.93
CA ASP A 299 -15.38 -14.26 -16.38
C ASP A 299 -15.34 -12.77 -16.77
N ALA A 300 -15.53 -11.87 -15.80
CA ALA A 300 -15.41 -10.43 -16.03
C ALA A 300 -13.93 -10.05 -16.20
N ASN A 301 -13.66 -9.10 -17.11
CA ASN A 301 -12.31 -8.52 -17.20
C ASN A 301 -11.98 -7.72 -15.93
N GLU A 302 -10.69 -7.44 -15.72
CA GLU A 302 -10.21 -6.76 -14.52
C GLU A 302 -10.78 -5.35 -14.34
N ALA A 303 -11.00 -4.60 -15.44
CA ALA A 303 -11.56 -3.26 -15.39
C ALA A 303 -13.02 -3.26 -14.92
N ASP A 304 -13.83 -4.20 -15.40
CA ASP A 304 -15.22 -4.38 -14.98
C ASP A 304 -15.29 -4.80 -13.52
N ARG A 305 -14.43 -5.72 -13.08
CA ARG A 305 -14.35 -6.14 -11.68
C ARG A 305 -13.93 -4.99 -10.77
N LEU A 306 -12.95 -4.17 -11.18
CA LEU A 306 -12.56 -2.96 -10.47
C LEU A 306 -13.74 -1.98 -10.33
N GLN A 307 -14.50 -1.76 -11.41
CA GLN A 307 -15.69 -0.89 -11.40
C GLN A 307 -16.81 -1.42 -10.50
N GLN A 308 -16.98 -2.74 -10.42
CA GLN A 308 -17.92 -3.39 -9.50
C GLN A 308 -17.50 -3.18 -8.04
N PHE A 309 -16.22 -3.36 -7.71
CA PHE A 309 -15.68 -3.04 -6.39
C PHE A 309 -15.90 -1.57 -6.02
N MET A 310 -15.61 -0.63 -6.94
CA MET A 310 -15.86 0.80 -6.72
C MET A 310 -17.33 1.11 -6.44
N SER A 311 -18.25 0.41 -7.12
CA SER A 311 -19.70 0.57 -6.91
C SER A 311 -20.14 0.03 -5.56
N TYR A 312 -19.59 -1.12 -5.14
CA TYR A 312 -19.85 -1.70 -3.83
C TYR A 312 -19.25 -0.86 -2.69
N LEU A 313 -18.05 -0.30 -2.88
CA LEU A 313 -17.43 0.62 -1.92
C LEU A 313 -18.29 1.86 -1.69
N LYS A 314 -18.85 2.46 -2.76
CA LYS A 314 -19.79 3.59 -2.62
C LYS A 314 -21.04 3.20 -1.82
N PHE A 315 -21.56 2.00 -2.03
CA PHE A 315 -22.68 1.48 -1.24
C PHE A 315 -22.32 1.35 0.25
N GLU A 316 -21.21 0.68 0.60
CA GLU A 316 -20.80 0.51 2.01
C GLU A 316 -20.49 1.86 2.68
N GLN A 317 -19.85 2.79 1.96
CA GLN A 317 -19.64 4.16 2.44
C GLN A 317 -20.94 4.88 2.76
N SER A 318 -21.97 4.72 1.90
CA SER A 318 -23.29 5.31 2.14
C SER A 318 -24.05 4.68 3.30
N ALA A 319 -23.80 3.38 3.57
CA ALA A 319 -24.36 2.67 4.71
C ALA A 319 -23.71 3.10 6.04
N GLY A 320 -22.48 3.63 6.01
CA GLY A 320 -21.82 4.27 7.15
C GLY A 320 -21.21 3.32 8.18
N ASP A 321 -21.16 2.02 7.89
CA ASP A 321 -20.47 1.05 8.74
C ASP A 321 -18.97 1.05 8.42
N LEU A 322 -18.18 1.58 9.35
CA LEU A 322 -16.73 1.75 9.19
C LEU A 322 -16.00 0.42 9.05
N ALA A 323 -16.32 -0.57 9.88
CA ALA A 323 -15.63 -1.86 9.86
C ALA A 323 -15.94 -2.62 8.57
N ARG A 324 -17.19 -2.53 8.10
CA ARG A 324 -17.61 -3.10 6.81
C ARG A 324 -16.99 -2.41 5.60
N THR A 325 -16.90 -1.09 5.65
CA THR A 325 -16.23 -0.34 4.59
C THR A 325 -14.74 -0.68 4.57
N GLN A 326 -14.11 -0.80 5.74
CA GLN A 326 -12.69 -1.18 5.87
C GLN A 326 -12.43 -2.56 5.29
N ILE A 327 -13.18 -3.59 5.68
CA ILE A 327 -12.96 -4.95 5.15
C ILE A 327 -13.15 -4.99 3.63
N LEU A 328 -14.08 -4.21 3.07
CA LEU A 328 -14.26 -4.16 1.62
C LEU A 328 -13.09 -3.45 0.91
N TYR A 329 -12.54 -2.39 1.49
CA TYR A 329 -11.31 -1.78 0.98
C TYR A 329 -10.13 -2.75 1.04
N GLU A 330 -9.96 -3.45 2.16
CA GLU A 330 -8.91 -4.46 2.32
C GLU A 330 -9.01 -5.58 1.29
N ARG A 331 -10.23 -6.04 0.98
CA ARG A 331 -10.48 -6.99 -0.13
C ARG A 331 -10.10 -6.39 -1.49
N ALA A 332 -10.51 -5.15 -1.76
CA ALA A 332 -10.23 -4.50 -3.03
C ALA A 332 -8.73 -4.26 -3.28
N VAL A 333 -7.96 -3.89 -2.26
CA VAL A 333 -6.50 -3.71 -2.40
C VAL A 333 -5.74 -5.04 -2.46
N THR A 334 -6.29 -6.14 -1.95
CA THR A 334 -5.73 -7.48 -2.20
C THR A 334 -5.88 -7.88 -3.68
N ASP A 335 -7.03 -7.60 -4.29
CA ASP A 335 -7.31 -7.97 -5.69
C ASP A 335 -6.67 -6.99 -6.71
N PHE A 336 -6.54 -5.71 -6.33
CA PHE A 336 -6.04 -4.64 -7.19
C PHE A 336 -4.97 -3.80 -6.47
N PRO A 337 -3.85 -4.41 -6.06
CA PRO A 337 -2.83 -3.75 -5.22
C PRO A 337 -2.21 -2.53 -5.87
N ILE A 338 -2.10 -2.50 -7.21
CA ILE A 338 -1.48 -1.39 -7.96
C ILE A 338 -2.45 -0.27 -8.35
N SER A 339 -3.72 -0.32 -7.91
CA SER A 339 -4.70 0.72 -8.21
C SER A 339 -4.54 1.93 -7.30
N CYS A 340 -3.92 3.02 -7.81
CA CYS A 340 -3.81 4.28 -7.10
C CYS A 340 -5.18 4.82 -6.65
N ASP A 341 -6.22 4.65 -7.46
CA ASP A 341 -7.58 5.15 -7.17
C ASP A 341 -8.19 4.49 -5.93
N ILE A 342 -8.03 3.17 -5.78
CA ILE A 342 -8.51 2.47 -4.57
C ILE A 342 -7.76 2.98 -3.35
N TRP A 343 -6.42 3.04 -3.41
CA TRP A 343 -5.61 3.50 -2.28
C TRP A 343 -5.90 4.96 -1.90
N LEU A 344 -6.09 5.84 -2.89
CA LEU A 344 -6.45 7.24 -2.67
C LEU A 344 -7.83 7.36 -2.02
N SER A 345 -8.82 6.59 -2.49
CA SER A 345 -10.15 6.57 -1.88
C SER A 345 -10.12 5.99 -0.47
N TYR A 346 -9.34 4.93 -0.26
CA TYR A 346 -9.20 4.24 1.02
C TYR A 346 -8.57 5.15 2.08
N THR A 347 -7.40 5.72 1.77
CA THR A 347 -6.68 6.65 2.66
C THR A 347 -7.51 7.89 3.01
N LEU A 348 -8.25 8.45 2.04
CA LEU A 348 -9.16 9.58 2.30
C LEU A 348 -10.31 9.23 3.21
N TYR A 349 -11.00 8.14 2.92
CA TYR A 349 -12.17 7.74 3.67
C TYR A 349 -11.79 7.44 5.12
N MET A 350 -10.72 6.67 5.33
CA MET A 350 -10.24 6.33 6.67
C MET A 350 -9.66 7.54 7.39
N GLY A 351 -8.92 8.41 6.71
CA GLY A 351 -8.41 9.65 7.32
C GLY A 351 -9.51 10.61 7.77
N LYS A 352 -10.70 10.58 7.15
CA LYS A 352 -11.86 11.40 7.54
C LYS A 352 -12.70 10.77 8.65
N THR A 353 -12.80 9.45 8.68
CA THR A 353 -13.79 8.75 9.52
C THR A 353 -13.17 8.09 10.76
N LEU A 354 -11.93 7.60 10.68
CA LEU A 354 -11.26 6.94 11.79
C LEU A 354 -10.49 7.93 12.67
N LYS A 355 -10.60 7.73 13.98
CA LYS A 355 -9.81 8.48 14.99
C LYS A 355 -8.48 7.79 15.33
N THR A 356 -8.30 6.54 14.90
CA THR A 356 -7.13 5.73 15.26
C THR A 356 -5.96 6.02 14.33
N SER A 357 -5.09 6.93 14.77
CA SER A 357 -3.86 7.34 14.08
C SER A 357 -3.04 6.18 13.50
N ARG A 358 -2.81 5.12 14.28
CA ARG A 358 -1.98 3.99 13.89
C ARG A 358 -2.49 3.26 12.64
N ILE A 359 -3.80 3.04 12.54
CA ILE A 359 -4.42 2.32 11.41
C ILE A 359 -4.30 3.17 10.14
N VAL A 360 -4.61 4.46 10.24
CA VAL A 360 -4.51 5.37 9.10
C VAL A 360 -3.07 5.49 8.60
N ARG A 361 -2.09 5.53 9.51
CA ARG A 361 -0.66 5.56 9.16
C ARG A 361 -0.23 4.29 8.42
N ASP A 362 -0.65 3.12 8.90
CA ASP A 362 -0.36 1.83 8.28
C ASP A 362 -0.92 1.73 6.85
N ILE A 363 -2.17 2.18 6.63
CA ILE A 363 -2.79 2.22 5.30
C ILE A 363 -1.98 3.10 4.35
N HIS A 364 -1.51 4.28 4.77
CA HIS A 364 -0.69 5.14 3.93
C HIS A 364 0.67 4.52 3.60
N HIS A 365 1.31 3.89 4.59
CA HIS A 365 2.57 3.17 4.38
C HIS A 365 2.39 2.06 3.34
N ARG A 366 1.35 1.22 3.48
CA ARG A 366 1.02 0.16 2.52
C ARG A 366 0.70 0.73 1.14
N ALA A 367 -0.05 1.82 1.05
CA ALA A 367 -0.36 2.50 -0.21
C ALA A 367 0.90 2.94 -0.96
N THR A 368 1.86 3.56 -0.26
CA THR A 368 3.13 4.03 -0.88
C THR A 368 4.07 2.90 -1.27
N ARG A 369 3.99 1.72 -0.62
CA ARG A 369 4.74 0.53 -1.05
C ARG A 369 4.14 -0.13 -2.28
N ASN A 370 2.82 -0.05 -2.43
CA ASN A 370 2.08 -0.62 -3.56
C ASN A 370 2.12 0.25 -4.81
N CYS A 371 2.01 1.57 -4.63
CA CYS A 371 1.97 2.56 -5.70
C CYS A 371 3.04 3.65 -5.47
N PRO A 372 4.34 3.29 -5.46
CA PRO A 372 5.43 4.25 -5.19
C PRO A 372 5.52 5.37 -6.22
N TRP A 373 4.99 5.17 -7.43
CA TRP A 373 4.96 6.17 -8.51
C TRP A 373 3.90 7.28 -8.34
N SER A 374 3.07 7.23 -7.30
CA SER A 374 2.05 8.26 -7.05
C SER A 374 2.50 9.29 -6.02
N GLY A 375 2.92 10.47 -6.47
CA GLY A 375 3.31 11.57 -5.58
C GLY A 375 2.15 12.09 -4.72
N GLU A 376 0.90 11.95 -5.16
CA GLU A 376 -0.29 12.28 -4.35
C GLU A 376 -0.40 11.38 -3.10
N LEU A 377 -0.11 10.07 -3.23
CA LEU A 377 -0.11 9.16 -2.07
C LEU A 377 0.99 9.53 -1.07
N TRP A 378 2.19 9.88 -1.55
CA TRP A 378 3.29 10.36 -0.71
C TRP A 378 2.97 11.68 -0.01
N THR A 379 2.41 12.64 -0.74
CA THR A 379 1.94 13.93 -0.21
C THR A 379 0.94 13.73 0.92
N ARG A 380 -0.04 12.84 0.71
CA ARG A 380 -1.03 12.50 1.74
C ARG A 380 -0.42 11.79 2.93
N TYR A 381 0.56 10.93 2.70
CA TYR A 381 1.26 10.26 3.78
C TYR A 381 2.01 11.26 4.67
N LEU A 382 2.74 12.22 4.07
CA LEU A 382 3.39 13.31 4.81
C LEU A 382 2.38 14.15 5.61
N LEU A 383 1.25 14.53 5.00
CA LEU A 383 0.18 15.25 5.69
C LEU A 383 -0.47 14.42 6.82
N CYS A 384 -0.58 13.10 6.64
CA CYS A 384 -1.04 12.18 7.67
C CYS A 384 -0.06 12.18 8.86
N LEU A 385 1.24 12.03 8.62
CA LEU A 385 2.26 12.08 9.65
C LEU A 385 2.26 13.40 10.41
N GLU A 386 2.13 14.52 9.70
CA GLU A 386 2.04 15.85 10.30
C GLU A 386 0.82 15.96 11.24
N ARG A 387 -0.38 15.59 10.78
CA ARG A 387 -1.61 15.63 11.59
C ARG A 387 -1.50 14.78 12.87
N ASN A 388 -0.75 13.68 12.77
CA ASN A 388 -0.51 12.76 13.87
C ASN A 388 0.70 13.13 14.73
N ARG A 389 1.33 14.29 14.49
CA ARG A 389 2.50 14.81 15.22
C ARG A 389 3.67 13.81 15.22
N ALA A 390 3.88 13.13 14.10
CA ALA A 390 5.05 12.30 13.88
C ALA A 390 6.35 13.11 14.10
N SER A 391 7.41 12.42 14.50
CA SER A 391 8.72 13.06 14.71
C SER A 391 9.24 13.67 13.42
N GLU A 392 10.18 14.60 13.56
CA GLU A 392 10.88 15.19 12.41
C GLU A 392 11.58 14.10 11.58
N ASP A 393 12.27 13.19 12.26
CA ASP A 393 13.01 12.08 11.69
C ASP A 393 12.13 11.12 10.87
N GLU A 394 10.92 10.81 11.37
CA GLU A 394 9.94 9.99 10.66
C GLU A 394 9.46 10.69 9.38
N GLN A 395 9.16 11.99 9.46
CA GLN A 395 8.75 12.77 8.29
C GLN A 395 9.87 12.92 7.26
N THR A 396 11.11 13.12 7.70
CA THR A 396 12.28 13.19 6.82
C THR A 396 12.53 11.87 6.13
N THR A 397 12.47 10.77 6.87
CA THR A 397 12.61 9.42 6.29
C THR A 397 11.59 9.17 5.18
N VAL A 398 10.32 9.55 5.38
CA VAL A 398 9.27 9.38 4.37
C VAL A 398 9.46 10.34 3.19
N PHE A 399 9.87 11.57 3.45
CA PHE A 399 10.17 12.54 2.41
C PHE A 399 11.34 12.07 1.52
N GLU A 400 12.46 11.64 2.10
CA GLU A 400 13.60 11.16 1.32
C GLU A 400 13.26 9.89 0.51
N LYS A 401 12.48 8.96 1.08
CA LYS A 401 11.97 7.79 0.35
C LYS A 401 11.10 8.19 -0.84
N SER A 402 10.25 9.21 -0.68
CA SER A 402 9.40 9.68 -1.78
C SER A 402 10.22 10.22 -2.95
N LEU A 403 11.34 10.91 -2.70
CA LEU A 403 12.21 11.47 -3.74
C LEU A 403 13.02 10.38 -4.48
N GLN A 404 13.19 9.20 -3.89
CA GLN A 404 13.82 8.05 -4.54
C GLN A 404 12.90 7.31 -5.51
N CYS A 405 11.60 7.60 -5.46
CA CYS A 405 10.61 7.00 -6.36
C CYS A 405 10.57 7.73 -7.70
N THR A 406 10.14 7.03 -8.75
CA THR A 406 9.91 7.61 -10.09
C THR A 406 8.44 7.96 -10.24
N PHE A 407 8.08 9.24 -10.06
CA PHE A 407 6.71 9.71 -10.24
C PHE A 407 6.34 9.86 -11.71
N LEU A 408 5.03 9.87 -11.99
CA LEU A 408 4.50 9.98 -13.36
C LEU A 408 4.74 11.36 -13.99
N SER A 409 4.88 12.39 -13.16
CA SER A 409 5.02 13.78 -13.60
C SER A 409 5.98 14.54 -12.69
N ILE A 410 6.77 15.44 -13.26
CA ILE A 410 7.72 16.26 -12.51
C ILE A 410 7.00 17.20 -11.52
N GLU A 411 5.77 17.58 -11.84
CA GLU A 411 4.92 18.41 -10.99
C GLU A 411 4.50 17.70 -9.69
N GLU A 412 4.48 16.36 -9.66
CA GLU A 412 4.20 15.63 -8.42
C GLU A 412 5.34 15.79 -7.40
N TYR A 413 6.60 15.87 -7.85
CA TYR A 413 7.73 16.18 -6.96
C TYR A 413 7.59 17.58 -6.37
N LEU A 414 7.12 18.55 -7.17
CA LEU A 414 6.86 19.91 -6.67
C LEU A 414 5.87 19.88 -5.50
N GLU A 415 4.77 19.14 -5.61
CA GLU A 415 3.78 19.02 -4.53
C GLU A 415 4.37 18.38 -3.26
N VAL A 416 5.24 17.37 -3.42
CA VAL A 416 5.94 16.73 -2.29
C VAL A 416 6.90 17.72 -1.60
N PHE A 417 7.69 18.48 -2.37
CA PHE A 417 8.57 19.53 -1.83
C PHE A 417 7.78 20.62 -1.11
N LEU A 418 6.72 21.13 -1.73
CA LEU A 418 5.87 22.15 -1.14
C LEU A 418 5.23 21.66 0.16
N THR A 419 4.73 20.41 0.18
CA THR A 419 4.17 19.78 1.38
C THR A 419 5.19 19.71 2.51
N ARG A 420 6.44 19.35 2.21
CA ARG A 420 7.52 19.30 3.19
C ARG A 420 7.84 20.68 3.76
N VAL A 421 7.98 21.70 2.91
CA VAL A 421 8.17 23.10 3.34
C VAL A 421 7.04 23.55 4.26
N ASP A 422 5.82 23.24 3.88
CA ASP A 422 4.62 23.64 4.60
C ASP A 422 4.54 22.99 6.00
N SER A 423 4.89 21.71 6.09
CA SER A 423 5.04 20.99 7.37
C SER A 423 6.10 21.66 8.26
N LEU A 424 7.29 21.95 7.71
CA LEU A 424 8.37 22.62 8.45
C LEU A 424 7.91 23.98 8.99
N ARG A 425 7.26 24.79 8.15
CA ARG A 425 6.73 26.11 8.51
C ARG A 425 5.70 26.04 9.63
N ARG A 426 4.73 25.12 9.55
CA ARG A 426 3.70 24.93 10.57
C ARG A 426 4.28 24.42 11.89
N ARG A 427 5.27 23.53 11.83
CA ARG A 427 6.00 23.02 13.00
C ARG A 427 6.78 24.13 13.70
N MET A 428 7.52 24.96 12.97
CA MET A 428 8.24 26.11 13.52
C MET A 428 7.31 27.08 14.26
N SER A 429 6.16 27.39 13.66
CA SER A 429 5.17 28.29 14.25
C SER A 429 4.61 27.75 15.57
N SER A 430 4.62 26.43 15.76
CA SER A 430 4.03 25.75 16.91
C SER A 430 5.02 25.56 18.07
N THR A 431 6.32 25.40 17.81
CA THR A 431 7.31 25.03 18.83
C THR A 431 7.94 26.22 19.55
N GLY A 432 7.91 27.43 18.99
CA GLY A 432 8.42 28.66 19.63
C GLY A 432 9.91 28.67 20.01
N VAL A 433 10.63 27.58 19.80
CA VAL A 433 12.04 27.34 20.13
C VAL A 433 12.73 26.80 18.88
N GLY A 434 13.86 27.41 18.49
CA GLY A 434 14.66 26.98 17.34
C GLY A 434 14.22 27.57 15.98
N THR A 435 13.78 28.82 15.95
CA THR A 435 13.40 29.54 14.72
C THR A 435 14.46 29.46 13.63
N ASP A 436 15.73 29.51 14.02
CA ASP A 436 16.84 29.54 13.07
C ASP A 436 17.06 28.18 12.41
N LEU A 437 17.06 27.08 13.18
CA LEU A 437 17.23 25.73 12.63
C LEU A 437 16.08 25.36 11.69
N GLY A 438 14.83 25.63 12.09
CA GLY A 438 13.68 25.35 11.25
C GLY A 438 13.69 26.16 9.95
N TYR A 439 14.12 27.43 10.02
CA TYR A 439 14.27 28.27 8.83
C TYR A 439 15.37 27.75 7.90
N THR A 440 16.53 27.34 8.44
CA THR A 440 17.59 26.69 7.65
C THR A 440 17.05 25.46 6.92
N MET A 441 16.27 24.60 7.58
CA MET A 441 15.67 23.44 6.93
C MET A 441 14.71 23.81 5.80
N ILE A 442 13.93 24.88 5.96
CA ILE A 442 13.04 25.38 4.90
C ILE A 442 13.88 25.87 3.71
N HIS A 443 14.90 26.68 3.97
CA HIS A 443 15.82 27.19 2.95
C HIS A 443 16.46 26.04 2.17
N ASP A 444 17.05 25.07 2.88
CA ASP A 444 17.71 23.90 2.28
C ASP A 444 16.73 23.06 1.44
N THR A 445 15.48 22.92 1.90
CA THR A 445 14.44 22.19 1.16
C THR A 445 14.09 22.90 -0.14
N PHE A 446 13.95 24.23 -0.14
CA PHE A 446 13.70 24.99 -1.36
C PHE A 446 14.90 25.02 -2.30
N GLN A 447 16.12 25.13 -1.77
CA GLN A 447 17.33 25.08 -2.57
C GLN A 447 17.40 23.74 -3.32
N ARG A 448 17.19 22.61 -2.61
CA ARG A 448 17.07 21.28 -3.23
C ARG A 448 15.95 21.21 -4.27
N ALA A 449 14.77 21.76 -3.97
CA ALA A 449 13.65 21.80 -4.90
C ALA A 449 14.00 22.60 -6.17
N SER A 450 14.65 23.76 -6.03
CA SER A 450 15.11 24.58 -7.15
C SER A 450 16.12 23.85 -8.02
N ASP A 451 17.13 23.23 -7.40
CA ASP A 451 18.20 22.54 -8.13
C ASP A 451 17.65 21.33 -8.91
N TYR A 452 16.70 20.61 -8.32
CA TYR A 452 16.06 19.46 -8.96
C TYR A 452 15.02 19.86 -10.02
N LEU A 453 14.10 20.80 -9.72
CA LEU A 453 12.91 21.06 -10.54
C LEU A 453 13.10 22.13 -11.61
N SER A 454 13.93 23.15 -11.38
CA SER A 454 14.04 24.30 -12.30
C SER A 454 14.47 23.95 -13.73
N PRO A 455 15.39 22.98 -13.95
CA PRO A 455 15.74 22.55 -15.30
C PRO A 455 14.56 21.97 -16.08
N HIS A 456 13.65 21.28 -15.38
CA HIS A 456 12.52 20.57 -15.97
C HIS A 456 11.26 21.44 -16.08
N LEU A 457 11.08 22.41 -15.18
CA LEU A 457 9.93 23.32 -15.14
C LEU A 457 10.20 24.69 -15.79
N LYS A 458 11.14 24.75 -16.73
CA LYS A 458 11.53 25.99 -17.41
C LYS A 458 10.32 26.64 -18.10
N ASN A 459 10.17 27.96 -17.90
CA ASN A 459 9.07 28.76 -18.46
C ASN A 459 7.66 28.24 -18.08
N THR A 460 7.50 27.73 -16.86
CA THR A 460 6.18 27.33 -16.34
C THR A 460 5.71 28.30 -15.25
N GLU A 461 4.38 28.45 -15.14
CA GLU A 461 3.76 29.22 -14.06
C GLU A 461 4.06 28.58 -12.69
N LYS A 462 4.07 27.24 -12.60
CA LYS A 462 4.37 26.50 -11.37
C LYS A 462 5.74 26.84 -10.80
N LEU A 463 6.77 26.98 -11.65
CA LEU A 463 8.11 27.37 -11.20
C LEU A 463 8.13 28.80 -10.64
N ILE A 464 7.36 29.71 -11.24
CA ILE A 464 7.18 31.08 -10.74
C ILE A 464 6.49 31.05 -9.38
N GLN A 465 5.41 30.27 -9.23
CA GLN A 465 4.69 30.14 -7.96
C GLN A 465 5.59 29.59 -6.84
N MET A 466 6.39 28.56 -7.13
CA MET A 466 7.35 28.00 -6.17
C MET A 466 8.38 29.04 -5.71
N HIS A 467 9.03 29.74 -6.65
CA HIS A 467 10.03 30.76 -6.31
C HIS A 467 9.42 31.98 -5.65
N SER A 468 8.19 32.36 -6.03
CA SER A 468 7.43 33.41 -5.35
C SER A 468 7.23 33.03 -3.89
N TYR A 469 6.77 31.80 -3.62
CA TYR A 469 6.56 31.33 -2.26
C TYR A 469 7.87 31.30 -1.46
N TRP A 470 8.95 30.79 -2.05
CA TRP A 470 10.28 30.80 -1.43
C TRP A 470 10.73 32.21 -1.07
N ALA A 471 10.72 33.15 -2.03
CA ALA A 471 11.15 34.53 -1.81
C ALA A 471 10.31 35.25 -0.73
N HIS A 472 9.01 34.99 -0.67
CA HIS A 472 8.15 35.52 0.39
C HIS A 472 8.54 34.99 1.77
N LEU A 473 8.95 33.72 1.88
CA LEU A 473 9.41 33.16 3.15
C LEU A 473 10.79 33.72 3.54
N GLU A 474 11.69 33.92 2.58
CA GLU A 474 13.00 34.56 2.82
C GLU A 474 12.84 36.00 3.33
N ALA A 475 11.95 36.78 2.70
CA ALA A 475 11.69 38.16 3.07
C ALA A 475 10.99 38.27 4.44
N ASN A 476 9.99 37.43 4.71
CA ASN A 476 9.13 37.58 5.89
C ASN A 476 9.63 36.80 7.12
N LEU A 477 10.07 35.54 6.95
CA LEU A 477 10.55 34.70 8.04
C LEU A 477 12.03 34.90 8.28
N GLY A 478 12.83 34.81 7.21
CA GLY A 478 14.29 35.00 7.27
C GLY A 478 14.70 36.44 7.53
N LYS A 479 13.84 37.40 7.16
CA LYS A 479 14.17 38.84 7.11
C LYS A 479 15.39 39.12 6.23
N GLN A 480 15.65 38.25 5.24
CA GLN A 480 16.80 38.33 4.34
C GLN A 480 16.34 38.80 2.96
N LEU A 481 16.22 40.11 2.78
CA LEU A 481 15.85 40.68 1.48
C LEU A 481 16.87 40.31 0.38
N ILE A 482 18.15 40.21 0.72
CA ILE A 482 19.20 39.80 -0.23
C ILE A 482 18.99 38.35 -0.70
N ALA A 483 18.57 37.46 0.21
CA ALA A 483 18.25 36.08 -0.16
C ALA A 483 17.02 36.04 -1.06
N ALA A 484 15.96 36.79 -0.73
CA ALA A 484 14.77 36.90 -1.58
C ALA A 484 15.10 37.41 -3.00
N ASP A 485 15.94 38.44 -3.13
CA ASP A 485 16.42 38.92 -4.43
C ASP A 485 17.17 37.81 -5.20
N SER A 486 18.01 37.05 -4.50
CA SER A 486 18.81 35.99 -5.11
C SER A 486 17.95 34.86 -5.67
N VAL A 487 16.84 34.53 -4.98
CA VAL A 487 15.84 33.56 -5.44
C VAL A 487 15.21 34.03 -6.74
N TRP A 488 14.81 35.30 -6.83
CA TRP A 488 14.23 35.87 -8.04
C TRP A 488 15.22 35.96 -9.20
N GLU A 489 16.45 36.41 -8.94
CA GLU A 489 17.50 36.44 -9.97
C GLU A 489 17.83 35.02 -10.48
N ASN A 490 17.72 34.00 -9.61
CA ASN A 490 17.85 32.61 -10.04
C ASN A 490 16.68 32.18 -10.92
N LEU A 491 15.43 32.45 -10.52
CA LEU A 491 14.24 32.16 -11.33
C LEU A 491 14.35 32.75 -12.74
N LEU A 492 14.84 33.99 -12.87
CA LEU A 492 14.95 34.67 -14.16
C LEU A 492 15.94 33.99 -15.13
N LYS A 493 16.84 33.11 -14.65
CA LYS A 493 17.67 32.28 -15.54
C LYS A 493 16.83 31.24 -16.28
N PHE A 494 15.74 30.77 -15.66
CA PHE A 494 14.85 29.75 -16.21
C PHE A 494 13.62 30.37 -16.88
N CYS A 495 12.95 31.32 -16.21
CA CYS A 495 11.69 31.94 -16.63
C CYS A 495 11.85 33.40 -17.12
N GLY A 496 13.07 33.85 -17.43
CA GLY A 496 13.32 35.25 -17.83
C GLY A 496 12.67 35.67 -19.15
N SER A 497 12.15 34.72 -19.94
CA SER A 497 11.32 34.96 -21.13
C SER A 497 9.83 35.10 -20.85
N MET A 498 9.37 34.90 -19.61
CA MET A 498 7.98 35.08 -19.22
C MET A 498 7.77 36.44 -18.57
N LEU A 499 6.83 37.23 -19.08
CA LEU A 499 6.48 38.53 -18.50
C LEU A 499 6.00 38.38 -17.04
N ASP A 500 5.30 37.28 -16.73
CA ASP A 500 4.74 37.05 -15.40
C ASP A 500 5.82 36.83 -14.33
N ALA A 501 6.96 36.24 -14.69
CA ALA A 501 8.11 36.12 -13.79
C ALA A 501 8.66 37.49 -13.38
N TRP A 502 8.75 38.43 -14.33
CA TRP A 502 9.17 39.80 -14.06
C TRP A 502 8.15 40.58 -13.24
N LYS A 503 6.86 40.46 -13.58
CA LYS A 503 5.77 41.10 -12.83
C LYS A 503 5.77 40.64 -11.37
N ALA A 504 5.94 39.33 -11.13
CA ALA A 504 5.94 38.78 -9.79
C ALA A 504 7.15 39.27 -8.97
N TYR A 505 8.35 39.30 -9.56
CA TYR A 505 9.53 39.86 -8.90
C TYR A 505 9.34 41.35 -8.54
N ILE A 506 8.89 42.16 -9.51
CA ILE A 506 8.65 43.58 -9.30
C ILE A 506 7.59 43.82 -8.21
N SER A 507 6.53 43.01 -8.19
CA SER A 507 5.46 43.12 -7.18
C SER A 507 6.02 42.90 -5.78
N MET A 508 6.87 41.88 -5.59
CA MET A 508 7.52 41.62 -4.30
C MET A 508 8.45 42.78 -3.86
N GLU A 509 9.23 43.36 -4.78
CA GLU A 509 10.06 44.54 -4.44
C GLU A 509 9.23 45.75 -4.01
N ILE A 510 8.04 45.93 -4.60
CA ILE A 510 7.12 47.00 -4.20
C ILE A 510 6.56 46.72 -2.80
N GLU A 511 6.11 45.48 -2.55
CA GLU A 511 5.55 45.05 -1.27
C GLU A 511 6.57 45.14 -0.12
N THR A 512 7.84 44.83 -0.39
CA THR A 512 8.94 44.94 0.58
C THR A 512 9.48 46.36 0.73
N GLY A 513 8.94 47.34 -0.03
CA GLY A 513 9.29 48.76 0.06
C GLY A 513 10.56 49.18 -0.70
N GLN A 514 11.14 48.30 -1.53
CA GLN A 514 12.37 48.53 -2.30
C GLN A 514 12.09 49.20 -3.66
N LEU A 515 11.46 50.38 -3.62
CA LEU A 515 10.99 51.09 -4.83
C LEU A 515 12.10 51.42 -5.85
N SER A 516 13.34 51.65 -5.38
CA SER A 516 14.48 51.90 -6.26
C SER A 516 14.83 50.68 -7.11
N LYS A 517 14.82 49.48 -6.51
CA LYS A 517 15.03 48.20 -7.20
C LYS A 517 13.87 47.88 -8.12
N ALA A 518 12.63 48.06 -7.66
CA ALA A 518 11.44 47.88 -8.49
C ALA A 518 11.52 48.70 -9.79
N ARG A 519 11.91 49.98 -9.70
CA ARG A 519 12.14 50.85 -10.87
C ARG A 519 13.25 50.33 -11.79
N SER A 520 14.33 49.80 -11.23
CA SER A 520 15.43 49.18 -12.00
C SER A 520 14.95 47.93 -12.76
N LEU A 521 14.21 47.05 -12.07
CA LEU A 521 13.64 45.84 -12.65
C LEU A 521 12.61 46.15 -13.73
N TYR A 522 11.75 47.17 -13.55
CA TYR A 522 10.85 47.64 -14.60
C TYR A 522 11.59 48.04 -15.86
N LYS A 523 12.70 48.79 -15.74
CA LYS A 523 13.54 49.17 -16.90
C LYS A 523 14.16 47.94 -17.57
N ARG A 524 14.66 46.98 -16.77
CA ARG A 524 15.25 45.73 -17.27
C ARG A 524 14.21 44.88 -18.01
N CYS A 525 13.01 44.76 -17.45
CA CYS A 525 11.86 44.09 -18.05
C CYS A 525 11.42 44.77 -19.36
N TYR A 526 11.31 46.10 -19.38
CA TYR A 526 10.89 46.87 -20.58
C TYR A 526 11.84 46.68 -21.76
N SER A 527 13.13 46.48 -21.49
CA SER A 527 14.14 46.21 -22.54
C SER A 527 14.04 44.82 -23.17
N LYS A 528 13.24 43.91 -22.61
CA LYS A 528 13.10 42.53 -23.09
C LYS A 528 11.94 42.40 -24.09
N LYS A 529 12.11 41.51 -25.06
CA LYS A 529 11.04 41.09 -25.99
C LYS A 529 10.38 39.82 -25.47
N PHE A 530 9.07 39.85 -25.29
CA PHE A 530 8.28 38.73 -24.79
C PHE A 530 7.44 38.11 -25.92
N PRO A 531 7.48 36.78 -26.13
CA PRO A 531 6.68 36.11 -27.16
C PRO A 531 5.18 36.36 -26.97
N GLY A 532 4.43 36.55 -28.06
CA GLY A 532 2.96 36.68 -28.03
C GLY A 532 2.42 38.02 -27.50
N THR A 533 3.26 38.87 -26.93
CA THR A 533 2.94 40.29 -26.78
C THR A 533 3.23 40.97 -28.11
N GLY A 534 2.33 41.81 -28.64
CA GLY A 534 2.41 42.43 -29.98
C GLY A 534 3.68 43.22 -30.32
N SER A 535 4.74 43.16 -29.50
CA SER A 535 6.10 43.62 -29.77
C SER A 535 6.82 42.94 -30.94
N GLU A 536 6.24 41.88 -31.54
CA GLU A 536 6.69 41.38 -32.84
C GLU A 536 6.39 42.35 -33.98
N ASN A 537 5.42 43.25 -33.83
CA ASN A 537 5.11 44.29 -34.81
C ASN A 537 4.90 45.64 -34.12
N HIS A 538 5.92 46.49 -34.24
CA HIS A 538 5.95 47.94 -33.99
C HIS A 538 6.44 48.43 -32.63
N SER A 539 7.50 49.22 -32.72
CA SER A 539 7.80 50.35 -31.84
C SER A 539 6.54 51.22 -31.65
N GLY A 540 5.98 51.24 -30.44
CA GLY A 540 5.04 52.29 -30.05
C GLY A 540 3.89 51.85 -29.14
N HIS A 541 4.01 52.23 -27.86
CA HIS A 541 2.93 52.56 -26.93
C HIS A 541 2.02 51.42 -26.39
N MET A 542 2.13 51.20 -25.08
CA MET A 542 0.99 50.93 -24.19
C MET A 542 1.11 51.85 -22.95
N PRO A 543 -0.01 52.39 -22.41
CA PRO A 543 0.02 53.57 -21.54
C PRO A 543 -0.05 53.19 -20.06
N PHE A 544 1.07 53.29 -19.34
CA PHE A 544 1.08 53.39 -17.87
C PHE A 544 2.32 54.16 -17.43
N LEU A 545 2.32 55.45 -17.73
CA LEU A 545 3.19 56.44 -17.09
C LEU A 545 2.27 57.51 -16.51
N GLY A 546 1.82 57.26 -15.29
CA GLY A 546 0.89 58.17 -14.63
C GLY A 546 0.47 57.75 -13.22
N SER A 547 1.41 57.30 -12.38
CA SER A 547 1.43 57.51 -10.91
C SER A 547 2.37 56.51 -10.23
N LEU A 548 3.64 56.87 -10.08
CA LEU A 548 4.60 56.30 -9.11
C LEU A 548 5.70 57.33 -8.80
#